data_AF-A0A6N8G3V5-F1
#
_entry.id   AF-A0A6N8G3V5-F1
#
_cell.length_a   1.000
_cell.length_b   1.000
_cell.length_c   1.000
_cell.angle_alpha   90.00
_cell.angle_beta   90.00
_cell.angle_gamma   90.00
#
_symmetry.space_group_name_H-M   'P 1'
#
loop_
_entity.id
_entity.type
_entity.pdbx_description
1 polymer ?
#
loop_
_entity_poly.entity_id
_entity_poly.type
_entity_poly.pdbx_seq_one_letter_code
_entity_poly.pdbx_strand_id
1 'polypeptide(L)'
;MDELDKLLAVIDARPQQKTPAPVDKYTVQLTSDIERLLSAVKTDYAQKDRELERYKAKEMEKQAIAWLKTLEPLSSEGLWFEQFAAKYSSKVAAAVDYLRSLSGNA
;
A
#
# COMPACT_ATOMS: atom_id res chain seq x y z
N MET A 1 -12.48 -6.81 58.41
CA MET A 1 -12.61 -6.41 56.99
C MET A 1 -11.77 -5.14 56.73
N ASP A 2 -10.73 -4.89 57.52
CA ASP A 2 -10.13 -3.55 57.67
C ASP A 2 -8.75 -3.41 57.01
N GLU A 3 -8.19 -4.51 56.49
CA GLU A 3 -6.89 -4.52 55.82
C GLU A 3 -6.98 -4.00 54.39
N LEU A 4 -8.11 -4.21 53.70
CA LEU A 4 -8.32 -3.72 52.33
C LEU A 4 -8.48 -2.20 52.28
N ASP A 5 -9.26 -1.60 53.20
CA ASP A 5 -9.42 -0.15 53.26
C ASP A 5 -8.12 0.58 53.64
N LYS A 6 -7.30 -0.05 54.49
CA LYS A 6 -6.00 0.50 54.87
C LYS A 6 -5.00 0.48 53.71
N LEU A 7 -5.08 -0.53 52.84
CA LEU A 7 -4.29 -0.58 51.60
C LEU A 7 -4.78 0.45 50.58
N LEU A 8 -6.09 0.69 50.49
CA LEU A 8 -6.65 1.70 49.59
C LEU A 8 -6.21 3.13 49.99
N ALA A 9 -6.24 3.44 51.28
CA ALA A 9 -5.80 4.74 51.81
C ALA A 9 -4.30 5.01 51.56
N VAL A 10 -3.46 3.97 51.53
CA VAL A 10 -2.02 4.10 51.22
C VAL A 10 -1.76 4.39 49.74
N ILE A 11 -2.63 3.91 48.85
CA ILE A 11 -2.52 4.19 47.41
C ILE A 11 -2.98 5.62 47.11
N ASP A 12 -4.09 6.06 47.70
CA ASP A 12 -4.61 7.43 47.53
C ASP A 12 -3.72 8.51 48.18
N ALA A 13 -3.03 8.18 49.27
CA ALA A 13 -2.13 9.11 49.97
C ALA A 13 -0.72 9.19 49.37
N ARG A 14 -0.39 8.43 48.32
CA ARG A 14 0.90 8.56 47.63
C ARG A 14 0.77 9.72 46.64
N PRO A 15 1.41 10.89 46.88
CA PRO A 15 1.45 11.92 45.86
C PRO A 15 2.10 11.31 44.63
N GLN A 16 1.32 11.21 43.55
CA GLN A 16 1.82 11.01 42.20
C GLN A 16 2.78 12.18 41.93
N GLN A 17 4.07 11.99 42.22
CA GLN A 17 5.11 12.84 41.68
C GLN A 17 5.08 12.68 40.17
N LYS A 18 4.22 13.48 39.51
CA LYS A 18 4.40 13.88 38.11
C LYS A 18 5.55 14.88 38.06
N THR A 19 6.76 14.40 38.33
CA THR A 19 7.95 15.03 37.76
C THR A 19 8.08 14.50 36.33
N PRO A 20 8.14 15.34 35.29
CA PRO A 20 8.65 14.88 34.01
C PRO A 20 10.10 14.45 34.28
N ALA A 21 10.38 13.14 34.12
CA ALA A 21 11.74 12.64 34.22
C ALA A 21 12.64 13.44 33.26
N PRO A 22 13.88 13.79 33.64
CA PRO A 22 14.84 14.34 32.68
C PRO A 22 15.01 13.28 31.59
N VAL A 23 14.51 13.55 30.39
CA VAL A 23 14.76 12.70 29.23
C VAL A 23 16.27 12.70 29.03
N ASP A 24 16.90 11.58 29.32
CA ASP A 24 18.33 11.44 29.21
C ASP A 24 18.72 11.68 27.74
N LYS A 25 19.87 12.31 27.48
CA LYS A 25 20.28 12.67 26.11
C LYS A 25 20.32 11.44 25.19
N TYR A 26 20.60 10.28 25.77
CA TYR A 26 20.54 8.98 25.13
C TYR A 26 19.13 8.59 24.67
N THR A 27 18.10 8.88 25.47
CA THR A 27 16.70 8.62 25.13
C THR A 27 16.25 9.50 23.96
N VAL A 28 16.63 10.78 23.96
CA VAL A 28 16.31 11.72 22.87
C VAL A 28 17.02 11.33 21.56
N GLN A 29 18.31 10.94 21.66
CA GLN A 29 19.07 10.47 20.50
C GLN A 29 18.47 9.20 19.92
N LEU A 30 18.18 8.20 20.77
CA LEU A 30 17.57 6.94 20.36
C LEU A 30 16.21 7.15 19.68
N THR A 31 15.36 8.05 20.18
CA THR A 31 14.09 8.36 19.52
C THR A 31 14.29 8.96 18.13
N SER A 32 15.25 9.88 17.97
CA SER A 32 15.55 10.48 16.67
C SER A 32 16.11 9.47 15.66
N ASP A 33 16.93 8.52 16.13
CA ASP A 33 17.49 7.46 15.30
C ASP A 33 16.41 6.46 14.87
N ILE A 34 15.48 6.11 15.78
CA ILE A 34 14.31 5.28 15.47
C ILE A 34 13.41 5.96 14.42
N GLU A 35 13.12 7.25 14.58
CA GLU A 35 12.31 8.01 13.62
C GLU A 35 12.97 8.08 12.25
N ARG A 36 14.29 8.31 12.21
CA ARG A 36 15.07 8.31 10.97
C ARG A 36 15.03 6.95 10.27
N LEU A 37 15.18 5.86 11.02
CA LEU A 37 15.08 4.50 10.49
C LEU A 37 13.68 4.20 9.95
N LEU A 38 12.63 4.56 10.70
CA LEU A 38 11.24 4.38 10.25
C LEU A 38 10.95 5.16 8.97
N SER A 39 11.46 6.39 8.85
CA SER A 39 11.33 7.21 7.63
C SER A 39 12.04 6.59 6.44
N ALA A 40 13.27 6.11 6.64
CA ALA A 40 14.05 5.44 5.60
C ALA A 40 13.33 4.18 5.10
N VAL A 41 12.88 3.33 6.02
CA VAL A 41 12.15 2.10 5.69
C VAL A 41 10.87 2.42 4.91
N LYS A 42 10.05 3.37 5.38
CA LYS A 42 8.82 3.78 4.66
C LYS A 42 9.11 4.24 3.23
N THR A 43 10.19 4.99 3.04
CA THR A 43 10.60 5.48 1.72
C THR A 43 10.98 4.31 0.79
N ASP A 44 11.76 3.36 1.30
CA ASP A 44 12.18 2.16 0.56
C ASP A 44 10.98 1.29 0.14
N TYR A 45 10.03 1.07 1.05
CA TYR A 45 8.81 0.34 0.74
C TYR A 45 7.98 1.04 -0.34
N ALA A 46 7.79 2.36 -0.23
CA ALA A 46 7.07 3.13 -1.23
C ALA A 46 7.75 3.11 -2.60
N GLN A 47 9.09 3.06 -2.65
CA GLN A 47 9.83 2.90 -3.89
C GLN A 47 9.62 1.51 -4.49
N LYS A 48 9.73 0.45 -3.70
CA LYS A 48 9.51 -0.93 -4.16
C LYS A 48 8.09 -1.16 -4.67
N ASP A 49 7.09 -0.61 -4.00
CA ASP A 49 5.70 -0.72 -4.46
C ASP A 49 5.52 -0.07 -5.84
N ARG A 50 6.08 1.13 -6.04
CA ARG A 50 6.04 1.81 -7.35
C ARG A 50 6.76 1.01 -8.44
N GLU A 51 7.89 0.38 -8.12
CA GLU A 51 8.61 -0.47 -9.07
C GLU A 51 7.80 -1.72 -9.45
N LEU A 52 7.17 -2.35 -8.44
CA LEU A 52 6.32 -3.52 -8.66
C LEU A 52 5.09 -3.17 -9.49
N GLU A 53 4.44 -2.04 -9.22
CA GLU A 53 3.32 -1.54 -10.02
C GLU A 53 3.72 -1.29 -11.47
N ARG A 54 4.89 -0.68 -11.70
CA ARG A 54 5.43 -0.47 -13.05
C ARG A 54 5.72 -1.79 -13.75
N TYR A 55 6.28 -2.76 -13.03
CA TYR A 55 6.54 -4.09 -13.59
C TYR A 55 5.23 -4.78 -14.00
N LYS A 56 4.23 -4.80 -13.10
CA LYS A 56 2.90 -5.36 -13.38
C LYS A 56 2.22 -4.66 -14.56
N ALA A 57 2.32 -3.33 -14.64
CA ALA A 57 1.77 -2.56 -15.75
C ALA A 57 2.42 -2.94 -17.09
N LYS A 58 3.75 -3.04 -17.14
CA LYS A 58 4.48 -3.49 -18.34
C LYS A 58 4.12 -4.91 -18.75
N GLU A 59 3.94 -5.81 -17.78
CA GLU A 59 3.60 -7.19 -18.08
C GLU A 59 2.17 -7.31 -18.64
N MET A 60 1.23 -6.56 -18.08
CA MET A 60 -0.13 -6.42 -18.62
C MET A 60 -0.12 -5.84 -20.04
N GLU A 61 0.72 -4.83 -20.29
CA GLU A 61 0.86 -4.25 -21.63
C GLU A 61 1.38 -5.27 -22.65
N LYS A 62 2.37 -6.09 -22.29
CA LYS A 62 2.85 -7.19 -23.15
C LYS A 62 1.76 -8.22 -23.43
N GLN A 63 0.99 -8.61 -22.40
CA GLN A 63 -0.12 -9.54 -22.55
C GLN A 63 -1.19 -8.98 -23.48
N ALA A 64 -1.53 -7.70 -23.33
CA ALA A 64 -2.45 -6.99 -24.22
C ALA A 64 -1.95 -6.98 -25.66
N ILE A 65 -0.66 -6.68 -25.88
CA ILE A 65 -0.06 -6.72 -27.22
C ILE A 65 -0.10 -8.13 -27.80
N ALA A 66 0.20 -9.16 -27.00
CA ALA A 66 0.15 -10.55 -27.45
C ALA A 66 -1.27 -10.96 -27.85
N TRP A 67 -2.27 -10.62 -27.02
CA TRP A 67 -3.68 -10.88 -27.31
C TRP A 67 -4.15 -10.15 -28.58
N LEU A 68 -3.76 -8.89 -28.76
CA LEU A 68 -4.08 -8.13 -29.98
C LEU A 68 -3.49 -8.76 -31.24
N LYS A 69 -2.31 -9.41 -31.15
CA LYS A 69 -1.72 -10.13 -32.29
C LYS A 69 -2.46 -11.40 -32.63
N THR A 70 -3.12 -12.02 -31.66
CA THR A 70 -3.96 -13.21 -31.87
C THR A 70 -5.39 -12.87 -32.28
N LEU A 71 -5.79 -11.60 -32.12
CA LEU A 71 -7.14 -11.15 -32.43
C LEU A 71 -7.32 -10.98 -33.94
N GLU A 72 -8.19 -11.80 -34.52
CA GLU A 72 -8.55 -11.72 -35.94
C GLU A 72 -9.45 -10.50 -36.21
N PRO A 73 -9.03 -9.51 -37.03
CA PRO A 73 -9.75 -8.25 -37.19
C PRO A 73 -11.17 -8.37 -37.76
N LEU A 74 -11.42 -9.39 -38.59
CA LEU A 74 -12.72 -9.64 -39.23
C LEU A 74 -13.60 -10.61 -38.42
N SER A 75 -13.14 -11.07 -37.27
CA SER A 75 -13.95 -11.88 -36.37
C SER A 75 -14.98 -11.02 -35.62
N SER A 76 -16.01 -11.65 -35.08
CA SER A 76 -17.01 -10.97 -34.24
C SER A 76 -16.35 -10.27 -33.04
N GLU A 77 -15.33 -10.89 -32.43
CA GLU A 77 -14.58 -10.30 -31.31
C GLU A 77 -13.68 -9.16 -31.77
N GLY A 78 -13.04 -9.29 -32.94
CA GLY A 78 -12.25 -8.21 -33.55
C GLY A 78 -13.09 -6.97 -33.82
N LEU A 79 -14.24 -7.12 -34.49
CA LEU A 79 -15.14 -6.01 -34.80
C LEU A 79 -15.73 -5.35 -33.55
N TRP A 80 -16.10 -6.15 -32.55
CA TRP A 80 -16.54 -5.63 -31.25
C TRP A 80 -15.40 -4.86 -30.56
N PHE A 81 -14.20 -5.41 -30.55
CA PHE A 81 -13.04 -4.80 -29.90
C PHE A 81 -12.66 -3.46 -30.56
N GLU A 82 -12.78 -3.33 -31.89
CA GLU A 82 -12.58 -2.05 -32.59
C GLU A 82 -13.53 -0.96 -32.07
N GLN A 83 -14.81 -1.29 -31.88
CA GLN A 83 -15.79 -0.35 -31.30
C GLN A 83 -15.48 -0.04 -29.83
N PHE A 84 -15.10 -1.06 -29.06
CA PHE A 84 -14.70 -0.90 -27.68
C PHE A 84 -13.45 -0.03 -27.53
N ALA A 85 -12.47 -0.20 -28.41
CA ALA A 85 -11.20 0.53 -28.40
C ALA A 85 -11.36 1.99 -28.85
N ALA A 86 -12.43 2.34 -29.56
CA ALA A 86 -12.67 3.69 -30.07
C ALA A 86 -12.75 4.76 -28.96
N LYS A 87 -13.10 4.39 -27.72
CA LYS A 87 -13.14 5.31 -26.57
C LYS A 87 -11.77 5.51 -25.89
N TYR A 88 -10.75 4.74 -26.26
CA TYR A 88 -9.41 4.81 -25.68
C TYR A 88 -8.44 5.51 -26.62
N SER A 89 -7.36 6.04 -26.05
CA SER A 89 -6.26 6.65 -26.81
C SER A 89 -5.43 5.63 -27.60
N SER A 90 -5.49 4.34 -27.25
CA SER A 90 -4.82 3.28 -27.98
C SER A 90 -5.53 1.93 -27.83
N LYS A 91 -5.39 1.06 -28.84
CA LYS A 91 -5.88 -0.32 -28.80
C LYS A 91 -5.22 -1.13 -27.67
N VAL A 92 -3.95 -0.86 -27.38
CA VAL A 92 -3.24 -1.52 -26.27
C VAL A 92 -3.86 -1.13 -24.93
N ALA A 93 -4.20 0.15 -24.71
CA ALA A 93 -4.87 0.59 -23.49
C ALA A 93 -6.25 -0.07 -23.32
N ALA A 94 -7.02 -0.15 -24.41
CA ALA A 94 -8.29 -0.87 -24.43
C ALA A 94 -8.10 -2.36 -24.08
N ALA A 95 -7.12 -3.03 -24.71
CA ALA A 95 -6.84 -4.45 -24.47
C ALA A 95 -6.38 -4.71 -23.02
N VAL A 96 -5.57 -3.83 -22.43
CA VAL A 96 -5.20 -3.93 -21.00
C VAL A 96 -6.45 -3.88 -20.11
N ASP A 97 -7.38 -2.97 -20.39
CA ASP A 97 -8.60 -2.80 -19.58
C ASP A 97 -9.55 -4.00 -19.75
N TYR A 98 -9.70 -4.49 -20.98
CA TYR A 98 -10.45 -5.72 -21.27
C TYR A 98 -9.87 -6.94 -20.55
N LEU A 99 -8.56 -7.19 -20.69
CA LEU A 99 -7.89 -8.32 -20.02
C LEU A 99 -7.98 -8.21 -18.49
N ARG A 100 -7.89 -6.99 -17.94
CA ARG A 100 -8.10 -6.77 -16.50
C ARG A 100 -9.52 -7.15 -16.07
N SER A 101 -10.53 -6.76 -16.85
CA SER A 101 -11.93 -7.11 -16.57
C SER A 101 -12.21 -8.63 -16.62
N LEU A 102 -11.46 -9.36 -17.46
CA LEU A 102 -11.52 -10.82 -17.52
C LEU A 102 -10.85 -11.47 -16.31
N SER A 103 -9.69 -10.95 -15.88
CA SER A 103 -8.96 -11.47 -14.71
C SER A 103 -9.65 -11.19 -13.36
N GLY A 104 -10.51 -10.16 -13.29
CA GLY A 104 -11.24 -9.77 -12.07
C GLY A 104 -12.58 -10.47 -11.88
N ASN A 105 -13.03 -11.29 -12.84
CA ASN A 105 -14.27 -12.07 -12.78
C ASN A 105 -14.01 -13.56 -12.47
N ALA A 106 -12.82 -13.91 -11.96
CA ALA A 106 -12.41 -15.27 -11.59
C ALA A 106 -12.30 -15.43 -10.07
#